data_AF-A0A420IS81-F1
#
_entry.id   AF-A0A420IS81-F1
#
_cell.length_a   1.000
_cell.length_b   1.000
_cell.length_c   1.000
_cell.angle_alpha   90.00
_cell.angle_beta   90.00
_cell.angle_gamma   90.00
#
_symmetry.space_group_name_H-M   'P 1'
#
loop_
_entity.id
_entity.type
_entity.pdbx_description
1 polymer ?
#
loop_
_entity_poly.entity_id
_entity_poly.type
_entity_poly.pdbx_seq_one_letter_code
_entity_poly.pdbx_strand_id
1 'polypeptide(L)'
;MAFPNISTLISGGDVGRTRGSKDSPKRYAITYLKINLTKEANMLTEILCLAREYRTKRVKDARDEAKKEIDAYKKEKDEELKKYESEHLSGNLKAEEDANLEAEKKIFEIQEAGKEKRDVVVQKLLDAVFEITPVVSTRIETSQ
;
A
#
# COMPACT_ATOMS: atom_id res chain seq x y z
N MET A 1 -10.94 12.14 44.73
CA MET A 1 -11.31 13.49 45.22
C MET A 1 -12.46 13.99 44.35
N ALA A 2 -13.68 13.96 44.87
CA ALA A 2 -14.90 14.29 44.11
C ALA A 2 -15.27 15.76 44.35
N PHE A 3 -15.40 16.53 43.27
CA PHE A 3 -15.85 17.92 43.30
C PHE A 3 -17.39 17.96 43.43
N PRO A 4 -17.96 18.79 44.34
CA PRO A 4 -19.40 18.85 44.53
C PRO A 4 -20.12 19.58 43.38
N ASN A 5 -21.27 19.03 42.99
CA ASN A 5 -22.19 19.53 41.97
C ASN A 5 -22.80 20.90 42.36
N ILE A 6 -22.93 21.78 41.36
CA ILE A 6 -23.43 23.17 41.47
C ILE A 6 -24.94 23.26 41.81
N SER A 7 -25.65 22.14 42.03
CA SER A 7 -27.11 22.15 42.25
C SER A 7 -27.56 22.39 43.70
N THR A 8 -26.66 22.56 44.67
CA THR A 8 -27.02 22.68 46.09
C THR A 8 -26.99 24.11 46.66
N LEU A 9 -26.79 25.14 45.82
CA LEU A 9 -26.80 26.55 46.25
C LEU A 9 -28.13 27.29 45.99
N ILE A 10 -29.25 26.55 45.87
CA ILE A 10 -30.60 27.15 45.68
C ILE A 10 -31.54 26.85 46.87
N SER A 11 -31.06 26.19 47.93
CA SER A 11 -31.86 25.96 49.14
C SER A 11 -31.24 26.61 50.37
N GLY A 12 -31.76 27.78 50.75
CA GLY A 12 -31.53 28.36 52.08
C GLY A 12 -31.29 29.86 52.05
N GLY A 13 -32.26 30.63 52.53
CA GLY A 13 -32.02 32.03 52.91
C GLY A 13 -33.17 32.97 52.60
N ASP A 14 -34.28 32.79 53.30
CA ASP A 14 -35.28 33.84 53.49
C ASP A 14 -34.64 34.94 54.35
N VAL A 15 -34.22 36.05 53.75
CA VAL A 15 -33.84 37.28 54.46
C VAL A 15 -34.53 38.44 53.77
N GLY A 16 -35.44 39.08 54.51
CA GLY A 16 -36.42 40.04 54.02
C GLY A 16 -35.89 41.06 53.01
N ARG A 17 -36.40 40.97 51.78
CA ARG A 17 -36.50 42.14 50.89
C ARG A 17 -37.77 42.87 51.24
N THR A 18 -37.65 44.08 51.80
CA THR A 18 -38.70 45.10 51.71
C THR A 18 -39.29 45.05 50.30
N ARG A 19 -40.62 44.89 50.18
CA ARG A 19 -41.37 45.01 48.92
C ARG A 19 -41.29 46.46 48.41
N GLY A 20 -40.09 46.92 48.05
CA GLY A 20 -39.90 48.15 47.31
C GLY A 20 -40.49 47.93 45.92
N SER A 21 -41.38 48.84 45.51
CA SER A 21 -42.18 48.71 44.31
C SER A 21 -41.36 48.17 43.14
N LYS A 22 -41.89 47.12 42.49
CA LYS A 22 -41.34 46.58 41.24
C LYS A 22 -41.28 47.67 40.16
N ASP A 23 -41.99 48.78 40.38
CA ASP A 23 -42.21 49.87 39.44
C ASP A 23 -41.26 51.08 39.60
N SER A 24 -40.18 50.94 40.37
CA SER A 24 -39.21 52.05 40.50
C SER A 24 -38.38 52.24 39.21
N PRO A 25 -38.34 53.44 38.61
CA PRO A 25 -37.60 53.72 37.37
C PRO A 25 -36.13 53.30 37.42
N LYS A 26 -35.51 53.41 38.60
CA LYS A 26 -34.12 52.98 38.84
C LYS A 26 -33.94 51.46 38.75
N ARG A 27 -34.90 50.65 39.21
CA ARG A 27 -34.84 49.18 39.08
C ARG A 27 -34.93 48.75 37.63
N TYR A 28 -35.84 49.35 36.86
CA TYR A 28 -35.97 49.09 35.43
C TYR A 28 -34.64 49.34 34.72
N ALA A 29 -34.03 50.52 34.91
CA ALA A 29 -32.73 50.84 34.32
C ALA A 29 -31.63 49.82 34.67
N ILE A 30 -31.53 49.42 35.95
CA ILE A 30 -30.53 48.43 36.40
C ILE A 30 -30.80 47.04 35.77
N THR A 31 -32.07 46.62 35.68
CA THR A 31 -32.42 45.33 35.06
C THR A 31 -32.13 45.31 33.56
N TYR A 32 -32.43 46.39 32.84
CA TYR A 32 -32.14 46.49 31.41
C TYR A 32 -30.64 46.42 31.14
N LEU A 33 -29.83 47.17 31.90
CA LEU A 33 -28.37 47.13 31.78
C LEU A 33 -27.83 45.73 32.07
N LYS A 34 -28.33 45.06 33.12
CA LYS A 34 -27.90 43.70 33.47
C LYS A 34 -28.26 42.69 32.38
N ILE A 35 -29.48 42.75 31.83
CA ILE A 35 -29.93 41.87 30.75
C ILE A 35 -29.07 42.09 29.49
N ASN A 36 -28.83 43.33 29.10
CA ASN A 36 -27.99 43.64 27.93
C ASN A 36 -26.57 43.10 28.11
N LEU A 37 -25.98 43.31 29.28
CA LEU A 37 -24.62 42.83 29.59
C LEU A 37 -24.54 41.30 29.61
N THR A 38 -25.57 40.60 30.11
CA THR A 38 -25.64 39.12 30.03
C THR A 38 -25.84 38.61 28.61
N LYS A 39 -26.63 39.32 27.79
CA LYS A 39 -26.82 38.96 26.38
C LYS A 39 -25.51 39.10 25.61
N GLU A 40 -24.78 40.20 25.81
CA GLU A 40 -23.47 40.41 25.21
C GLU A 40 -22.46 39.33 25.63
N ALA A 41 -22.43 38.97 26.92
CA ALA A 41 -21.57 37.90 27.41
C ALA A 41 -21.92 36.54 26.79
N ASN A 42 -23.21 36.19 26.69
CA ASN A 42 -23.64 34.93 26.09
C ASN A 42 -23.30 34.88 24.59
N MET A 43 -23.57 35.95 23.84
CA MET A 43 -23.20 36.06 22.43
C MET A 43 -21.69 35.87 22.22
N LEU A 44 -20.86 36.46 23.08
CA LEU A 44 -19.41 36.26 23.04
C LEU A 44 -19.02 34.80 23.29
N THR A 45 -19.64 34.14 24.28
CA THR A 45 -19.36 32.73 24.55
C THR A 45 -19.77 31.81 23.41
N GLU A 46 -20.89 32.08 22.75
CA GLU A 46 -21.36 31.33 21.58
C GLU A 46 -20.37 31.47 20.41
N ILE A 47 -19.90 32.68 20.12
CA ILE A 47 -18.90 32.94 19.08
C ILE A 47 -17.59 32.17 19.38
N LEU A 48 -17.14 32.16 20.64
CA LEU A 48 -15.94 31.41 21.03
C LEU A 48 -16.13 29.89 20.91
N CYS A 49 -17.30 29.36 21.27
CA CYS A 49 -17.62 27.94 21.09
C CYS A 49 -17.64 27.57 19.60
N LEU A 50 -18.30 28.37 18.76
CA LEU A 50 -18.32 28.16 17.31
C LEU A 50 -16.91 28.20 16.71
N ALA A 51 -16.05 29.12 17.16
CA ALA A 51 -14.66 29.19 16.71
C ALA A 51 -13.84 27.94 17.11
N ARG A 52 -14.07 27.39 18.31
CA ARG A 52 -13.43 26.13 18.76
C ARG A 52 -13.95 24.93 17.96
N GLU A 53 -15.27 24.86 17.75
CA GLU A 53 -15.89 23.83 16.93
C GLU A 53 -15.36 23.87 15.50
N TYR A 54 -15.26 25.05 14.89
CA TYR A 54 -14.72 25.20 13.53
C TYR A 54 -13.28 24.65 13.43
N ARG A 55 -12.41 24.98 14.39
CA ARG A 55 -11.05 24.43 14.43
C ARG A 55 -11.05 22.91 14.56
N THR A 56 -11.83 22.38 15.48
CA THR A 56 -11.89 20.92 15.69
C THR A 56 -12.48 20.17 14.51
N LYS A 57 -13.47 20.75 13.81
CA LYS A 57 -14.02 20.21 12.56
C LYS A 57 -12.94 20.14 11.48
N ARG A 58 -12.22 21.23 11.22
CA ARG A 58 -11.14 21.27 10.21
C ARG A 58 -10.04 20.24 10.47
N VAL A 59 -9.69 20.00 11.74
CA VAL A 59 -8.70 18.97 12.10
C VAL A 59 -9.23 17.57 11.85
N LYS A 60 -10.52 17.31 12.12
CA LYS A 60 -11.15 16.01 11.82
C LYS A 60 -11.25 15.77 10.33
N ASP A 61 -11.75 16.76 9.59
CA ASP A 61 -11.92 16.70 8.14
C ASP A 61 -10.58 16.41 7.47
N ALA A 62 -9.50 17.12 7.84
CA ALA A 62 -8.17 16.88 7.31
C ALA A 62 -7.62 15.47 7.63
N ARG A 63 -7.94 14.92 8.81
CA ARG A 63 -7.56 13.55 9.17
C ARG A 63 -8.32 12.51 8.36
N ASP A 64 -9.61 12.75 8.15
CA ASP A 64 -10.46 11.81 7.41
C ASP A 64 -10.17 11.86 5.91
N GLU A 65 -9.85 13.02 5.36
CA GLU A 65 -9.31 13.18 3.99
C GLU A 65 -7.97 12.46 3.83
N ALA A 66 -7.00 12.70 4.73
CA ALA A 66 -5.72 12.01 4.68
C ALA A 66 -5.85 10.48 4.78
N LYS A 67 -6.76 9.98 5.63
CA LYS A 67 -7.04 8.53 5.71
C LYS A 67 -7.62 7.99 4.40
N LYS A 68 -8.57 8.69 3.79
CA LYS A 68 -9.14 8.30 2.50
C LYS A 68 -8.09 8.24 1.40
N GLU A 69 -7.18 9.22 1.37
CA GLU A 69 -6.07 9.24 0.41
C GLU A 69 -5.10 8.08 0.65
N ILE A 70 -4.75 7.80 1.91
CA ILE A 70 -3.91 6.64 2.26
C ILE A 70 -4.55 5.34 1.82
N ASP A 71 -5.85 5.16 2.06
CA ASP A 71 -6.57 3.94 1.70
C ASP A 71 -6.73 3.81 0.19
N ALA A 72 -6.91 4.92 -0.54
CA ALA A 72 -6.91 4.92 -2.00
C ALA A 72 -5.53 4.55 -2.56
N TYR A 73 -4.47 5.13 -2.03
CA TYR A 73 -3.09 4.83 -2.45
C TYR A 73 -2.71 3.38 -2.16
N LYS A 74 -3.12 2.84 -1.01
CA LYS A 74 -2.93 1.41 -0.70
C LYS A 74 -3.64 0.52 -1.70
N LYS A 75 -4.90 0.81 -2.03
CA LYS A 75 -5.64 0.03 -3.03
C LYS A 75 -4.98 0.09 -4.40
N GLU A 76 -4.56 1.28 -4.84
CA GLU A 76 -3.86 1.45 -6.10
C GLU A 76 -2.55 0.65 -6.13
N LYS A 77 -1.76 0.68 -5.05
CA LYS A 77 -0.54 -0.12 -4.93
C LYS A 77 -0.81 -1.62 -4.84
N ASP A 78 -1.85 -2.05 -4.15
CA ASP A 78 -2.24 -3.46 -4.11
C ASP A 78 -2.70 -3.96 -5.49
N GLU A 79 -3.40 -3.12 -6.26
CA GLU A 79 -3.79 -3.43 -7.64
C GLU A 79 -2.58 -3.46 -8.59
N GLU A 80 -1.65 -2.52 -8.45
CA GLU A 80 -0.39 -2.49 -9.19
C GLU A 80 0.46 -3.73 -8.87
N LEU A 81 0.57 -4.11 -7.60
CA LEU A 81 1.25 -5.32 -7.16
C LEU A 81 0.58 -6.57 -7.71
N LYS A 82 -0.75 -6.69 -7.68
CA LYS A 82 -1.46 -7.84 -8.26
C LYS A 82 -1.25 -7.95 -9.76
N LYS A 83 -1.27 -6.83 -10.49
CA LYS A 83 -0.97 -6.81 -11.93
C LYS A 83 0.47 -7.23 -12.17
N TYR A 84 1.41 -6.66 -11.43
CA TYR A 84 2.83 -7.01 -11.50
C TYR A 84 3.05 -8.49 -11.19
N GLU A 85 2.43 -9.02 -10.13
CA GLU A 85 2.45 -10.45 -9.83
C GLU A 85 1.88 -11.26 -10.99
N SER A 86 0.71 -10.92 -11.53
CA SER A 86 0.13 -11.67 -12.66
C SER A 86 1.00 -11.64 -13.92
N GLU A 87 1.61 -10.49 -14.22
CA GLU A 87 2.44 -10.28 -15.41
C GLU A 87 3.81 -10.94 -15.25
N HIS A 88 4.41 -10.90 -14.05
CA HIS A 88 5.75 -11.39 -13.78
C HIS A 88 5.82 -12.80 -13.20
N LEU A 89 4.75 -13.33 -12.60
CA LEU A 89 4.64 -14.76 -12.28
C LEU A 89 4.70 -15.61 -13.55
N SER A 90 4.29 -15.05 -14.70
CA SER A 90 4.45 -15.70 -16.01
C SER A 90 5.89 -15.71 -16.53
N GLY A 91 6.84 -15.04 -15.86
CA GLY A 91 8.22 -14.92 -16.31
C GLY A 91 8.93 -16.27 -16.41
N ASN A 92 8.68 -17.19 -15.49
CA ASN A 92 9.26 -18.54 -15.55
C ASN A 92 8.70 -19.35 -16.72
N LEU A 93 7.38 -19.30 -16.96
CA LEU A 93 6.76 -20.03 -18.06
C LEU A 93 7.22 -19.49 -19.41
N LYS A 94 7.29 -18.16 -19.57
CA LYS A 94 7.81 -17.55 -20.81
C LYS A 94 9.28 -17.89 -21.04
N ALA A 95 10.11 -17.84 -19.99
CA ALA A 95 11.52 -18.22 -20.11
C ALA A 95 11.69 -19.71 -20.42
N GLU A 96 10.86 -20.58 -19.85
CA GLU A 96 10.85 -22.01 -20.16
C GLU A 96 10.37 -22.28 -21.60
N GLU A 97 9.29 -21.62 -22.04
CA GLU A 97 8.78 -21.73 -23.41
C GLU A 97 9.81 -21.24 -24.44
N ASP A 98 10.42 -20.08 -24.22
CA ASP A 98 11.46 -19.54 -25.11
C ASP A 98 12.70 -20.45 -25.15
N ALA A 99 13.14 -20.96 -23.99
CA ALA A 99 14.26 -21.90 -23.93
C ALA A 99 13.93 -23.24 -24.61
N ASN A 100 12.71 -23.75 -24.47
CA ASN A 100 12.25 -24.98 -25.11
C ASN A 100 12.19 -24.79 -26.63
N LEU A 101 11.64 -23.69 -27.13
CA LEU A 101 11.60 -23.38 -28.56
C LEU A 101 13.00 -23.27 -29.16
N GLU A 102 13.95 -22.65 -28.45
CA GLU A 102 15.33 -22.57 -28.89
C GLU A 102 16.02 -23.94 -28.86
N ALA A 103 15.75 -24.76 -27.84
CA ALA A 103 16.25 -26.13 -27.76
C ALA A 103 15.71 -27.01 -28.90
N GLU A 104 14.41 -26.92 -29.22
CA GLU A 104 13.80 -27.65 -30.33
C GLU A 104 14.42 -27.27 -31.68
N LYS A 105 14.67 -25.98 -31.92
CA LYS A 105 15.37 -25.51 -33.12
C LYS A 105 16.78 -26.12 -33.21
N LYS A 106 17.54 -26.07 -32.12
CA LYS A 106 18.89 -26.66 -32.07
C LYS A 106 18.87 -28.18 -32.27
N ILE A 107 17.89 -28.88 -31.72
CA ILE A 107 17.70 -30.33 -31.93
C ILE A 107 17.41 -30.60 -33.41
N PHE A 108 16.55 -29.80 -34.04
CA PHE A 108 16.23 -29.93 -35.46
C PHE A 108 17.46 -29.70 -36.34
N GLU A 109 18.23 -28.64 -36.09
CA GLU A 109 19.49 -28.35 -36.79
C GLU A 109 20.52 -29.48 -36.63
N ILE A 110 20.67 -30.05 -35.43
CA ILE A 110 21.57 -31.18 -35.16
C ILE A 110 21.10 -32.43 -35.94
N GLN A 111 19.78 -32.68 -35.99
CA GLN A 111 19.24 -33.80 -36.74
C GLN A 111 19.46 -33.66 -38.24
N GLU A 112 19.27 -32.46 -38.80
CA GLU A 112 19.54 -32.19 -40.21
C GLU A 112 21.03 -32.35 -40.53
N ALA A 113 21.91 -31.69 -39.77
CA ALA A 113 23.35 -31.83 -39.93
C ALA A 113 23.83 -33.28 -39.74
N GLY A 114 23.18 -34.05 -38.86
CA GLY A 114 23.44 -35.46 -38.65
C GLY A 114 22.99 -36.34 -39.83
N LYS A 115 21.85 -36.04 -40.45
CA LYS A 115 21.39 -36.73 -41.67
C LYS A 115 22.32 -36.47 -42.85
N GLU A 116 22.72 -35.22 -43.06
CA GLU A 116 23.63 -34.86 -44.16
C GLU A 116 25.01 -35.53 -44.04
N LYS A 117 25.54 -35.60 -42.82
CA LYS A 117 26.90 -36.14 -42.59
C LYS A 117 26.93 -37.65 -42.38
N ARG A 118 25.78 -38.31 -42.20
CA ARG A 118 25.69 -39.75 -41.92
C ARG A 118 26.39 -40.59 -42.97
N ASP A 119 26.09 -40.35 -44.24
CA ASP A 119 26.61 -41.17 -45.34
C ASP A 119 28.14 -41.06 -45.43
N VAL A 120 28.69 -39.85 -45.24
CA VAL A 120 30.12 -39.59 -45.21
C VAL A 120 30.81 -40.30 -44.04
N VAL A 121 30.19 -40.30 -42.86
CA VAL A 121 30.73 -40.99 -41.67
C VAL A 121 30.69 -42.50 -41.84
N VAL A 122 29.61 -43.04 -42.41
CA VAL A 122 29.48 -44.48 -42.70
C VAL A 122 30.55 -44.93 -43.70
N GLN A 123 30.77 -44.16 -44.78
CA GLN A 123 31.83 -44.47 -45.74
C GLN A 123 33.21 -44.48 -45.08
N LYS A 124 33.56 -43.44 -44.30
CA LYS A 124 34.85 -43.40 -43.58
C LYS A 124 35.04 -44.55 -42.59
N LEU A 125 33.98 -44.99 -41.92
CA LEU A 125 34.03 -46.14 -41.00
C LEU A 125 34.25 -47.45 -41.77
N LEU A 126 33.56 -47.63 -42.91
CA LEU A 126 33.76 -48.80 -43.76
C LEU A 126 35.17 -48.82 -44.34
N ASP A 127 35.64 -47.70 -44.88
CA ASP A 127 36.99 -47.55 -45.43
C ASP A 127 38.04 -47.88 -44.37
N ALA A 128 37.93 -47.35 -43.16
CA ALA A 128 38.86 -47.64 -42.06
C ALA A 128 38.82 -49.11 -41.60
N VAL A 129 37.69 -49.82 -41.74
CA VAL A 129 37.59 -51.24 -41.41
C VAL A 129 38.20 -52.12 -42.51
N PHE A 130 38.05 -51.73 -43.77
CA PHE A 130 38.60 -52.46 -44.91
C PHE A 130 40.07 -52.15 -45.20
N GLU A 131 40.56 -50.98 -44.80
CA GLU A 131 41.96 -50.56 -44.94
C GLU A 131 42.81 -51.18 -43.81
N ILE A 132 43.16 -52.45 -43.99
CA ILE A 132 44.07 -53.14 -43.08
C ILE A 132 45.49 -52.67 -43.38
N THR A 133 46.04 -51.81 -42.52
CA THR A 133 47.47 -51.45 -42.51
C THR A 133 48.20 -52.33 -41.50
N PRO A 134 48.78 -53.48 -41.90
CA PRO A 134 49.50 -54.34 -40.99
C PRO A 134 50.77 -53.62 -40.50
N VAL A 135 50.79 -53.24 -39.23
CA VAL A 135 51.98 -52.73 -38.58
C VAL A 135 52.70 -53.90 -37.94
N VAL A 136 53.93 -54.14 -38.40
CA VAL A 136 54.82 -55.12 -37.80
C VAL A 136 55.21 -54.63 -36.40
N SER A 137 54.97 -55.44 -35.37
CA SER A 137 55.38 -55.14 -34.00
C SER A 137 56.88 -54.86 -33.93
N THR A 138 57.30 -53.86 -33.17
CA THR A 138 58.70 -53.43 -33.06
C THR A 138 59.62 -54.44 -32.38
N ARG A 139 59.08 -55.58 -31.93
CA ARG A 139 59.81 -56.73 -31.38
C ARG A 139 59.81 -57.90 -32.36
N ILE A 140 60.50 -57.77 -33.50
CA ILE A 140 60.88 -58.94 -34.30
C ILE A 140 62.40 -58.90 -34.50
N GLU A 141 63.11 -59.62 -33.65
CA GLU A 141 64.51 -59.99 -33.89
C GLU A 141 64.49 -61.09 -34.96
N THR A 142 65.00 -60.77 -36.15
CA THR A 142 65.20 -61.77 -37.21
C THR A 142 66.51 -62.50 -36.94
N SER A 143 66.41 -63.77 -36.52
CA SER A 143 67.57 -64.66 -36.50
C SER A 143 67.92 -65.09 -37.91
N GLN A 144 69.17 -64.80 -38.32
CA GLN A 144 69.85 -65.37 -39.48
C GLN A 144 70.03 -66.88 -39.37
#